data_AF-A0A7C0VQV8-F1
#
_entry.id   AF-A0A7C0VQV8-F1
#
_cell.length_a   1.000
_cell.length_b   1.000
_cell.length_c   1.000
_cell.angle_alpha   90.00
_cell.angle_beta   90.00
_cell.angle_gamma   90.00
#
_symmetry.space_group_name_H-M   'P 1'
#
loop_
_entity.id
_entity.type
_entity.pdbx_description
1 polymer ?
#
loop_
_entity_poly.entity_id
_entity_poly.type
_entity_poly.pdbx_seq_one_letter_code
_entity_poly.pdbx_strand_id
1 'polypeptide(L)'
;ELSDKLKRRLRERAEGILIAGPPGAGKTTFASALAEFYRAGGKIVKTIESPRDLQVGPEVTQYGRLAGSFENTADLLLLVRPDYVIFDEMRKTQDFKIFVDMRLAGIGMVGVIHCGFPIEAIQRFIGRVDLGVLPHVVDTVIFIKDGRIQKVYSLKITVKMPAGMKDVSLARPVVLVRDFETDSVEYEIYTFGDEVVVMPVRGRGPRHELPEGVEAPIRYRLRKRKHTIILDLGPELAETEVILYSGNREIATLMTDAKGKITLAKSSPIGRRIVEAVKSDSLRVVPREES
;
A
#
# COMPACT_ATOMS: atom_id res chain seq x y z
N GLU A 1 0.54 -0.31 -23.75
CA GLU A 1 0.96 1.11 -23.81
C GLU A 1 0.36 1.89 -22.65
N LEU A 2 1.01 2.98 -22.22
CA LEU A 2 0.51 3.88 -21.19
C LEU A 2 -0.61 4.78 -21.75
N SER A 3 -1.70 4.96 -21.01
CA SER A 3 -2.75 5.93 -21.38
C SER A 3 -2.18 7.36 -21.39
N ASP A 4 -2.67 8.23 -22.27
CA ASP A 4 -2.22 9.63 -22.30
C ASP A 4 -2.55 10.38 -21.00
N LYS A 5 -3.65 9.98 -20.35
CA LYS A 5 -4.03 10.44 -19.02
C LYS A 5 -2.94 10.12 -17.99
N LEU A 6 -2.41 8.90 -18.00
CA LEU A 6 -1.34 8.48 -17.11
C LEU A 6 0.01 9.13 -17.46
N LYS A 7 0.38 9.21 -18.74
CA LYS A 7 1.60 9.91 -19.17
C LYS A 7 1.61 11.37 -18.70
N ARG A 8 0.46 12.06 -18.82
CA ARG A 8 0.32 13.44 -18.33
C ARG A 8 0.46 13.51 -16.82
N ARG A 9 -0.19 12.60 -16.07
CA ARG A 9 -0.05 12.51 -14.62
C ARG A 9 1.41 12.34 -14.19
N LEU A 10 2.12 11.39 -14.80
CA LEU A 10 3.52 11.11 -14.51
C LEU A 10 4.41 12.33 -14.75
N ARG A 11 4.15 13.10 -15.81
CA ARG A 11 4.93 14.29 -16.15
C ARG A 11 4.69 15.48 -15.21
N GLU A 12 3.45 15.69 -14.79
CA GLU A 12 3.04 16.98 -14.20
C GLU A 12 2.78 16.94 -12.69
N ARG A 13 2.40 15.79 -12.11
CA ARG A 13 1.81 15.76 -10.76
C ARG A 13 2.21 14.59 -9.88
N ALA A 14 2.64 13.47 -10.45
CA ALA A 14 2.94 12.28 -9.65
C ALA A 14 4.37 12.38 -9.10
N GLU A 15 4.47 12.53 -7.79
CA GLU A 15 5.75 12.69 -7.11
C GLU A 15 6.01 11.55 -6.11
N GLY A 16 4.97 10.88 -5.63
CA GLY A 16 5.02 9.69 -4.79
C GLY A 16 4.46 8.49 -5.52
N ILE A 17 5.31 7.79 -6.26
CA ILE A 17 4.91 6.70 -7.15
C ILE A 17 5.37 5.37 -6.55
N LEU A 18 4.45 4.41 -6.46
CA LEU A 18 4.78 3.02 -6.18
C LEU A 18 4.58 2.16 -7.42
N ILE A 19 5.59 1.38 -7.79
CA ILE A 19 5.49 0.34 -8.82
C ILE A 19 5.35 -0.99 -8.08
N ALA A 20 4.17 -1.59 -8.19
CA ALA A 20 3.72 -2.74 -7.42
C ALA A 20 3.46 -3.94 -8.34
N GLY A 21 3.53 -5.16 -7.79
CA GLY A 21 3.29 -6.39 -8.57
C GLY A 21 4.09 -7.60 -8.10
N PRO A 22 3.74 -8.82 -8.55
CA PRO A 22 4.46 -10.03 -8.15
C PRO A 22 5.91 -10.04 -8.65
N PRO A 23 6.79 -10.89 -8.08
CA PRO A 23 8.12 -11.15 -8.64
C PRO A 23 8.05 -11.50 -10.14
N GLY A 24 9.05 -11.05 -10.91
CA GLY A 24 9.09 -11.31 -12.36
C GLY A 24 8.07 -10.54 -13.21
N ALA A 25 7.23 -9.68 -12.64
CA ALA A 25 6.19 -8.96 -13.39
C ALA A 25 6.70 -7.89 -14.39
N GLY A 26 8.00 -7.57 -14.40
CA GLY A 26 8.57 -6.49 -15.21
C GLY A 26 8.60 -5.12 -14.52
N LYS A 27 8.57 -5.07 -13.19
CA LYS A 27 8.59 -3.82 -12.40
C LYS A 27 9.86 -3.00 -12.60
N THR A 28 11.04 -3.62 -12.43
CA THR A 28 12.35 -2.98 -12.62
C THR A 28 12.53 -2.45 -14.04
N THR A 29 12.04 -3.17 -15.05
CA THR A 29 12.02 -2.70 -16.45
C THR A 29 11.18 -1.44 -16.60
N PHE A 30 9.98 -1.40 -15.99
CA PHE A 30 9.14 -0.21 -16.02
C PHE A 30 9.76 0.95 -15.23
N ALA A 31 10.37 0.68 -14.07
CA ALA A 31 11.07 1.68 -13.27
C ALA A 31 12.24 2.30 -14.05
N SER A 32 13.02 1.48 -14.77
CA SER A 32 14.10 1.93 -15.65
C SER A 32 13.57 2.84 -16.77
N ALA A 33 12.49 2.42 -17.45
CA ALA A 33 11.86 3.22 -18.49
C ALA A 33 11.30 4.55 -17.95
N LEU A 34 10.76 4.55 -16.72
CA LEU A 34 10.25 5.74 -16.06
C LEU A 34 11.40 6.71 -15.68
N ALA A 35 12.53 6.17 -15.21
CA ALA A 35 13.74 6.95 -14.94
C ALA A 35 14.22 7.67 -16.21
N GLU A 36 14.31 6.93 -17.32
CA GLU A 36 14.68 7.49 -18.63
C GLU A 36 13.67 8.52 -19.14
N PHE A 37 12.38 8.28 -18.94
CA PHE A 37 11.33 9.23 -19.30
C PHE A 37 11.49 10.55 -18.53
N TYR A 38 11.76 10.50 -17.23
CA TYR A 38 12.02 11.69 -16.43
C TYR A 38 13.30 12.41 -16.85
N ARG A 39 14.40 11.66 -17.04
CA ARG A 39 15.66 12.21 -17.54
C ARG A 39 15.48 12.92 -18.88
N ALA A 40 14.82 12.27 -19.85
CA ALA A 40 14.55 12.86 -21.15
C ALA A 40 13.64 14.11 -21.06
N GLY A 41 12.83 14.22 -20.00
CA GLY A 41 12.08 15.42 -19.64
C GLY A 41 12.89 16.52 -18.94
N GLY A 42 14.22 16.37 -18.84
CA GLY A 42 15.12 17.34 -18.21
C GLY A 42 15.21 17.24 -16.68
N LYS A 43 14.72 16.14 -16.09
CA LYS A 43 14.78 15.92 -14.63
C LYS A 43 16.10 15.30 -14.20
N ILE A 44 16.61 15.70 -13.04
CA ILE A 44 17.76 15.07 -12.40
C ILE A 44 17.27 13.81 -11.68
N VAL A 45 17.59 12.66 -12.25
CA VAL A 45 17.19 11.34 -11.71
C VAL A 45 18.39 10.63 -11.10
N LYS A 46 18.19 10.03 -9.93
CA LYS A 46 19.15 9.16 -9.23
C LYS A 46 18.47 7.86 -8.83
N THR A 47 19.23 6.82 -8.49
CA THR A 47 18.65 5.55 -8.00
C THR A 47 19.27 5.11 -6.67
N ILE A 48 18.52 4.34 -5.91
CA ILE A 48 18.95 3.58 -4.75
C ILE A 48 18.61 2.12 -5.03
N GLU A 49 19.62 1.26 -5.12
CA GLU A 49 19.43 -0.16 -5.45
C GLU A 49 20.61 -1.02 -4.97
N SER A 50 20.35 -2.28 -4.62
CA SER A 50 21.38 -3.25 -4.28
C SER A 50 20.81 -4.66 -4.40
N PRO A 51 21.09 -5.43 -5.47
CA PRO A 51 22.05 -5.16 -6.54
C PRO A 51 21.60 -4.07 -7.54
N ARG A 52 22.46 -3.75 -8.52
CA ARG A 52 22.17 -2.76 -9.58
C ARG A 52 21.41 -3.41 -10.74
N ASP A 53 20.09 -3.47 -10.63
CA ASP A 53 19.21 -4.13 -11.60
C ASP A 53 18.61 -3.16 -12.62
N LEU A 54 18.49 -1.87 -12.28
CA LEU A 54 17.95 -0.85 -13.18
C LEU A 54 18.84 -0.66 -14.41
N GLN A 55 18.21 -0.66 -15.59
CA GLN A 55 18.85 -0.50 -16.89
C GLN A 55 18.67 0.93 -17.36
N VAL A 56 19.57 1.82 -16.93
CA VAL A 56 19.52 3.26 -17.19
C VAL A 56 20.82 3.75 -17.82
N GLY A 57 20.75 4.86 -18.55
CA GLY A 57 21.88 5.50 -19.20
C GLY A 57 22.85 6.15 -18.20
N PRO A 58 24.07 6.51 -18.65
CA PRO A 58 25.15 6.98 -17.77
C PRO A 58 24.85 8.30 -17.03
N GLU A 59 23.86 9.05 -17.49
CA GLU A 59 23.41 10.30 -16.86
C GLU A 59 22.60 10.06 -15.56
N VAL A 60 21.99 8.88 -15.41
CA VAL A 60 21.29 8.48 -14.19
C VAL A 60 22.31 7.83 -13.25
N THR A 61 22.70 8.55 -12.20
CA THR A 61 23.67 8.01 -11.24
C THR A 61 23.01 6.99 -10.32
N GLN A 62 23.61 5.80 -10.24
CA GLN A 62 23.09 4.68 -9.45
C GLN A 62 23.86 4.51 -8.13
N TYR A 63 23.15 4.65 -7.01
CA TYR A 63 23.72 4.49 -5.68
C TYR A 63 23.39 3.13 -5.08
N GLY A 64 24.41 2.49 -4.51
CA GLY A 64 24.27 1.33 -3.65
C GLY A 64 24.15 1.71 -2.18
N ARG A 65 24.42 0.75 -1.30
CA ARG A 65 24.54 0.97 0.15
C ARG A 65 25.83 1.73 0.47
N LEU A 66 25.74 2.99 0.90
CA LEU A 66 26.89 3.75 1.36
C LEU A 66 27.25 3.34 2.79
N ALA A 67 28.50 2.95 3.01
CA ALA A 67 28.94 2.37 4.28
C ALA A 67 27.99 1.26 4.81
N GLY A 68 27.46 0.43 3.90
CA GLY A 68 26.60 -0.70 4.25
C GLY A 68 25.10 -0.37 4.44
N SER A 69 24.69 0.90 4.40
CA SER A 69 23.27 1.27 4.54
C SER A 69 22.72 2.15 3.41
N PHE A 70 21.43 1.97 3.10
CA PHE A 70 20.68 2.90 2.26
C PHE A 70 20.34 4.21 2.96
N GLU A 71 20.36 4.24 4.30
CA GLU A 71 20.13 5.46 5.09
C GLU A 71 21.21 6.50 4.79
N ASN A 72 22.48 6.09 4.83
CA ASN A 72 23.61 6.97 4.49
C ASN A 72 23.52 7.47 3.03
N THR A 73 23.05 6.61 2.12
CA THR A 73 22.80 7.00 0.73
C THR A 73 21.68 8.02 0.65
N ALA A 74 20.61 7.84 1.45
CA ALA A 74 19.51 8.78 1.52
C ALA A 74 19.95 10.14 2.07
N ASP A 75 20.76 10.16 3.14
CA ASP A 75 21.32 11.39 3.72
C ASP A 75 22.14 12.18 2.69
N LEU A 76 22.97 11.50 1.89
CA LEU A 76 23.69 12.13 0.79
C LEU A 76 22.73 12.73 -0.25
N LEU A 77 21.70 11.97 -0.64
CA LEU A 77 20.73 12.41 -1.63
C LEU A 77 19.86 13.58 -1.13
N LEU A 78 19.61 13.70 0.17
CA LEU A 78 18.96 14.85 0.78
C LEU A 78 19.80 16.14 0.69
N LEU A 79 21.14 16.01 0.60
CA LEU A 79 22.04 17.14 0.33
C LEU A 79 22.05 17.50 -1.16
N VAL A 80 22.03 16.50 -2.04
CA VAL A 80 22.05 16.69 -3.50
C VAL A 80 20.71 17.21 -4.04
N ARG A 81 19.58 16.79 -3.43
CA ARG A 81 18.19 17.11 -3.82
C ARG A 81 17.91 16.90 -5.31
N PRO A 82 18.01 15.66 -5.83
CA PRO A 82 17.56 15.38 -7.19
C PRO A 82 16.05 15.62 -7.34
N ASP A 83 15.57 15.78 -8.57
CA ASP A 83 14.13 15.85 -8.85
C ASP A 83 13.43 14.53 -8.51
N TYR A 84 14.06 13.40 -8.89
CA TYR A 84 13.52 12.05 -8.62
C TYR A 84 14.59 11.08 -8.14
N VAL A 85 14.20 10.20 -7.21
CA VAL A 85 14.96 9.02 -6.81
C VAL A 85 14.12 7.76 -7.08
N ILE A 86 14.70 6.83 -7.83
CA ILE A 86 14.14 5.50 -8.02
C ILE A 86 14.72 4.58 -6.95
N PHE A 87 13.88 4.09 -6.04
CA PHE A 87 14.27 3.12 -5.04
C PHE A 87 13.80 1.74 -5.51
N ASP A 88 14.73 0.96 -6.08
CA ASP A 88 14.43 -0.40 -6.48
C ASP A 88 14.42 -1.32 -5.26
N GLU A 89 13.42 -2.19 -5.22
CA GLU A 89 13.29 -3.25 -4.23
C GLU A 89 13.16 -2.80 -2.75
N MET A 90 12.10 -2.04 -2.43
CA MET A 90 11.76 -1.71 -1.05
C MET A 90 11.15 -2.92 -0.31
N ARG A 91 11.85 -3.41 0.72
CA ARG A 91 11.43 -4.59 1.49
C ARG A 91 11.27 -4.33 2.97
N LYS A 92 12.26 -3.69 3.58
CA LYS A 92 12.35 -3.53 5.04
C LYS A 92 11.66 -2.25 5.47
N THR A 93 11.19 -2.22 6.72
CA THR A 93 10.58 -1.02 7.33
C THR A 93 11.40 0.25 7.11
N GLN A 94 12.73 0.15 7.16
CA GLN A 94 13.62 1.28 6.94
C GLN A 94 13.56 1.85 5.51
N ASP A 95 13.38 1.00 4.50
CA ASP A 95 13.28 1.44 3.10
C ASP A 95 12.04 2.32 2.91
N PHE A 96 10.93 1.96 3.56
CA PHE A 96 9.71 2.78 3.58
C PHE A 96 9.91 4.10 4.33
N LYS A 97 10.67 4.11 5.42
CA LYS A 97 11.00 5.36 6.14
C LYS A 97 11.83 6.30 5.27
N ILE A 98 12.85 5.78 4.58
CA ILE A 98 13.64 6.56 3.60
C ILE A 98 12.73 7.16 2.53
N PHE A 99 11.80 6.36 1.97
CA PHE A 99 10.84 6.85 0.98
C PHE A 99 10.00 8.01 1.54
N VAL A 100 9.49 7.87 2.76
CA VAL A 100 8.71 8.91 3.45
C VAL A 100 9.53 10.18 3.64
N ASP A 101 10.74 10.06 4.20
CA ASP A 101 11.60 11.20 4.52
C ASP A 101 11.98 11.99 3.25
N MET A 102 12.32 11.28 2.17
CA MET A 102 12.61 11.92 0.88
C MET A 102 11.39 12.64 0.29
N ARG A 103 10.20 12.02 0.36
CA ARG A 103 8.96 12.66 -0.10
C ARG A 103 8.64 13.91 0.68
N LEU A 104 8.78 13.87 2.01
CA LEU A 104 8.56 15.03 2.87
C LEU A 104 9.60 16.14 2.66
N ALA A 105 10.81 15.79 2.21
CA ALA A 105 11.83 16.75 1.78
C ALA A 105 11.58 17.36 0.39
N GLY A 106 10.51 16.94 -0.32
CA GLY A 106 10.14 17.44 -1.63
C GLY A 106 10.81 16.73 -2.81
N ILE A 107 11.51 15.61 -2.57
CA ILE A 107 12.10 14.79 -3.63
C ILE A 107 11.01 13.88 -4.19
N GLY A 108 10.91 13.77 -5.51
CA GLY A 108 10.05 12.79 -6.18
C GLY A 108 10.58 11.38 -5.94
N MET A 109 9.73 10.45 -5.51
CA MET A 109 10.11 9.08 -5.24
C MET A 109 9.36 8.11 -6.13
N VAL A 110 10.10 7.15 -6.69
CA VAL A 110 9.56 5.98 -7.37
C VAL A 110 10.04 4.73 -6.63
N GLY A 111 9.14 4.08 -5.90
CA GLY A 111 9.46 2.92 -5.08
C GLY A 111 8.97 1.62 -5.72
N VAL A 112 9.83 0.62 -5.84
CA VAL A 112 9.44 -0.69 -6.38
C VAL A 112 9.14 -1.65 -5.24
N ILE A 113 7.94 -2.23 -5.23
CA ILE A 113 7.45 -3.11 -4.17
C ILE A 113 6.94 -4.42 -4.77
N HIS A 114 7.28 -5.54 -4.12
CA HIS A 114 6.68 -6.84 -4.43
C HIS A 114 5.39 -7.03 -3.63
N CYS A 115 4.28 -7.26 -4.32
CA CYS A 115 3.00 -7.58 -3.68
C CYS A 115 2.07 -8.30 -4.65
N GLY A 116 1.16 -9.11 -4.10
CA GLY A 116 0.18 -9.85 -4.90
C GLY A 116 -0.96 -8.96 -5.41
N PHE A 117 -1.24 -7.86 -4.71
CA PHE A 117 -2.35 -6.96 -5.02
C PHE A 117 -1.91 -5.48 -4.96
N PRO A 118 -2.61 -4.55 -5.64
CA PRO A 118 -2.20 -3.14 -5.64
C PRO A 118 -2.43 -2.41 -4.30
N ILE A 119 -3.53 -2.71 -3.60
CA ILE A 119 -3.88 -2.05 -2.32
C ILE A 119 -2.83 -2.29 -1.24
N GLU A 120 -2.22 -3.46 -1.31
CA GLU A 120 -1.13 -3.91 -0.47
C GLU A 120 0.09 -2.98 -0.50
N ALA A 121 0.39 -2.35 -1.63
CA ALA A 121 1.51 -1.41 -1.73
C ALA A 121 1.27 -0.18 -0.84
N ILE A 122 0.02 0.31 -0.78
CA ILE A 122 -0.38 1.44 0.07
C ILE A 122 -0.36 1.04 1.54
N GLN A 123 -0.82 -0.18 1.85
CA GLN A 123 -0.86 -0.71 3.20
C GLN A 123 0.53 -0.77 3.86
N ARG A 124 1.61 -0.94 3.09
CA ARG A 124 2.97 -0.89 3.63
C ARG A 124 3.35 0.48 4.24
N PHE A 125 2.60 1.54 3.97
CA PHE A 125 2.81 2.86 4.60
C PHE A 125 1.92 3.08 5.82
N ILE A 126 0.90 2.25 6.05
CA ILE A 126 0.03 2.35 7.22
C ILE A 126 0.86 2.07 8.48
N GLY A 127 0.67 2.90 9.52
CA GLY A 127 1.45 2.84 10.76
C GLY A 127 2.86 3.43 10.66
N ARG A 128 3.34 3.74 9.44
CA ARG A 128 4.62 4.44 9.20
C ARG A 128 4.43 5.93 8.93
N VAL A 129 3.26 6.32 8.43
CA VAL A 129 2.85 7.71 8.24
C VAL A 129 1.45 7.95 8.79
N ASP A 130 1.22 9.18 9.23
CA ASP A 130 -0.13 9.64 9.55
C ASP A 130 -1.03 9.55 8.32
N LEU A 131 -2.27 9.14 8.52
CA LEU A 131 -3.25 9.00 7.45
C LEU A 131 -3.44 10.31 6.66
N GLY A 132 -3.34 11.45 7.33
CA GLY A 132 -3.41 12.77 6.73
C GLY A 132 -2.29 13.06 5.71
N VAL A 133 -1.13 12.48 5.97
CA VAL A 133 0.11 12.68 5.21
C VAL A 133 0.25 11.66 4.08
N LEU A 134 -0.42 10.51 4.18
CA LEU A 134 -0.29 9.40 3.24
C LEU A 134 -0.45 9.82 1.76
N PRO A 135 -1.46 10.61 1.33
CA PRO A 135 -1.57 11.01 -0.08
C PRO A 135 -0.50 12.01 -0.56
N HIS A 136 0.22 12.66 0.36
CA HIS A 136 1.35 13.53 0.03
C HIS A 136 2.63 12.72 -0.18
N VAL A 137 2.77 11.60 0.52
CA VAL A 137 3.89 10.66 0.37
C VAL A 137 3.66 9.73 -0.81
N VAL A 138 2.48 9.13 -0.94
CA VAL A 138 2.11 8.22 -2.02
C VAL A 138 0.85 8.74 -2.68
N ASP A 139 0.98 9.26 -3.90
CA ASP A 139 -0.16 9.76 -4.66
C ASP A 139 -0.58 8.81 -5.79
N THR A 140 0.35 7.98 -6.29
CA THR A 140 0.13 7.09 -7.44
C THR A 140 0.65 5.68 -7.15
N VAL A 141 -0.14 4.66 -7.46
CA VAL A 141 0.31 3.25 -7.45
C VAL A 141 0.07 2.64 -8.81
N ILE A 142 1.11 2.09 -9.43
CA ILE A 142 1.07 1.42 -10.72
C ILE A 142 1.30 -0.07 -10.47
N PHE A 143 0.28 -0.87 -10.70
CA PHE A 143 0.37 -2.32 -10.54
C PHE A 143 0.64 -3.01 -11.87
N ILE A 144 1.73 -3.76 -11.90
CA ILE A 144 2.22 -4.46 -13.08
C ILE A 144 2.09 -5.96 -12.85
N LYS A 145 1.53 -6.65 -13.84
CA LYS A 145 1.46 -8.11 -13.91
C LYS A 145 1.63 -8.53 -15.37
N ASP A 146 2.38 -9.61 -15.60
CA ASP A 146 2.61 -10.16 -16.93
C ASP A 146 3.16 -9.12 -17.94
N GLY A 147 4.06 -8.25 -17.46
CA GLY A 147 4.69 -7.18 -18.27
C GLY A 147 3.76 -6.02 -18.64
N ARG A 148 2.57 -5.92 -18.03
CA ARG A 148 1.55 -4.91 -18.37
C ARG A 148 1.04 -4.20 -17.13
N ILE A 149 0.71 -2.93 -17.28
CA ILE A 149 -0.02 -2.18 -16.25
C ILE A 149 -1.45 -2.72 -16.22
N GLN A 150 -1.81 -3.39 -15.12
CA GLN A 150 -3.16 -3.94 -14.92
C GLN A 150 -4.05 -2.96 -14.18
N LYS A 151 -3.48 -2.18 -13.26
CA LYS A 151 -4.24 -1.27 -12.40
C LYS A 151 -3.40 -0.06 -12.06
N VAL A 152 -4.04 1.10 -11.96
CA VAL A 152 -3.42 2.32 -11.47
C VAL A 152 -4.34 2.89 -10.42
N TYR A 153 -3.83 3.11 -9.21
CA TYR A 153 -4.54 3.82 -8.17
C TYR A 153 -4.02 5.24 -8.02
N SER A 154 -4.94 6.12 -7.65
CA SER A 154 -4.64 7.45 -7.15
C SER A 154 -5.22 7.62 -5.76
N LEU A 155 -4.49 8.32 -4.90
CA LEU A 155 -4.89 8.58 -3.53
C LEU A 155 -5.35 10.04 -3.39
N LYS A 156 -6.44 10.25 -2.65
CA LYS A 156 -6.94 11.59 -2.33
C LYS A 156 -7.54 11.61 -0.93
N ILE A 157 -7.11 12.56 -0.10
CA ILE A 157 -7.76 12.81 1.18
C ILE A 157 -9.05 13.61 1.01
N THR A 158 -10.06 13.27 1.80
CA THR A 158 -11.30 14.05 1.95
C THR A 158 -11.81 13.92 3.37
N VAL A 159 -12.65 14.86 3.80
CA VAL A 159 -13.45 14.70 5.02
C VAL A 159 -14.84 14.22 4.61
N LYS A 160 -15.24 13.05 5.09
CA LYS A 160 -16.60 12.51 4.84
C LYS A 160 -16.99 11.47 5.90
N MET A 161 -18.22 10.99 5.83
CA MET A 161 -18.62 9.78 6.54
C MET A 161 -18.05 8.54 5.84
N PRO A 162 -17.28 7.68 6.53
CA PRO A 162 -16.75 6.46 5.93
C PRO A 162 -17.85 5.44 5.56
N ALA A 163 -17.61 4.66 4.51
CA ALA A 163 -18.51 3.65 4.03
C ALA A 163 -18.87 2.62 5.13
N GLY A 164 -20.18 2.45 5.34
CA GLY A 164 -20.74 1.49 6.29
C GLY A 164 -20.99 2.03 7.70
N MET A 165 -20.60 3.27 7.99
CA MET A 165 -21.04 3.99 9.20
C MET A 165 -22.46 4.56 9.00
N LYS A 166 -23.23 4.69 10.08
CA LYS A 166 -24.61 5.20 10.05
C LYS A 166 -24.80 6.53 10.79
N ASP A 167 -23.80 6.99 11.55
CA ASP A 167 -23.90 8.19 12.37
C ASP A 167 -23.14 9.35 11.71
N VAL A 168 -23.84 10.46 11.48
CA VAL A 168 -23.35 11.65 10.75
C VAL A 168 -22.33 12.45 11.56
N SER A 169 -22.35 12.32 12.89
CA SER A 169 -21.38 12.97 13.78
C SER A 169 -19.94 12.42 13.64
N LEU A 170 -19.75 11.36 12.85
CA LEU A 170 -18.49 10.64 12.68
C LEU A 170 -17.66 11.08 11.45
N ALA A 171 -17.98 12.23 10.85
CA ALA A 171 -17.19 12.79 9.75
C ALA A 171 -15.72 12.90 10.16
N ARG A 172 -14.83 12.30 9.37
CA ARG A 172 -13.40 12.19 9.67
C ARG A 172 -12.58 12.26 8.39
N PRO A 173 -11.26 12.48 8.49
CA PRO A 173 -10.37 12.31 7.36
C PRO A 173 -10.44 10.87 6.84
N VAL A 174 -10.66 10.74 5.53
CA VAL A 174 -10.68 9.47 4.79
C VAL A 174 -9.78 9.63 3.58
N VAL A 175 -8.84 8.71 3.42
CA VAL A 175 -8.08 8.57 2.17
C VAL A 175 -8.87 7.69 1.22
N LEU A 176 -9.23 8.24 0.08
CA LEU A 176 -9.88 7.54 -1.01
C LEU A 176 -8.81 6.94 -1.91
N VAL A 177 -8.87 5.63 -2.12
CA VAL A 177 -8.08 4.93 -3.14
C VAL A 177 -8.98 4.72 -4.34
N ARG A 178 -8.63 5.36 -5.46
CA ARG A 178 -9.45 5.37 -6.67
C ARG A 178 -8.73 4.71 -7.82
N ASP A 179 -9.48 3.94 -8.61
CA ASP A 179 -9.02 3.56 -9.94
C ASP A 179 -8.79 4.84 -10.75
N PHE A 180 -7.54 5.04 -11.20
CA PHE A 180 -7.12 6.28 -11.81
C PHE A 180 -7.76 6.50 -13.19
N GLU A 181 -8.06 5.43 -13.93
CA GLU A 181 -8.64 5.54 -15.26
C GLU A 181 -10.12 5.94 -15.17
N THR A 182 -10.87 5.32 -14.27
CA THR A 182 -12.32 5.49 -14.09
C THR A 182 -12.72 6.54 -13.04
N ASP A 183 -11.79 7.01 -12.21
CA ASP A 183 -12.01 7.84 -11.00
C ASP A 183 -12.96 7.20 -9.97
N SER A 184 -13.21 5.90 -10.07
CA SER A 184 -14.09 5.18 -9.16
C SER A 184 -13.37 4.85 -7.84
N VAL A 185 -14.03 5.11 -6.70
CA VAL A 185 -13.46 4.80 -5.37
C VAL A 185 -13.61 3.30 -5.13
N GLU A 186 -12.48 2.62 -4.94
CA GLU A 186 -12.46 1.18 -4.67
C GLU A 186 -12.20 0.88 -3.19
N TYR A 187 -11.39 1.72 -2.52
CA TYR A 187 -11.13 1.60 -1.09
C TYR A 187 -11.21 2.94 -0.37
N GLU A 188 -11.52 2.86 0.91
CA GLU A 188 -11.45 3.94 1.87
C GLU A 188 -10.52 3.54 3.01
N ILE A 189 -9.54 4.38 3.31
CA ILE A 189 -8.64 4.21 4.44
C ILE A 189 -9.00 5.27 5.48
N TYR A 190 -9.31 4.84 6.70
CA TYR A 190 -9.69 5.73 7.79
C TYR A 190 -9.34 5.14 9.15
N THR A 191 -9.18 6.02 10.13
CA THR A 191 -8.95 5.60 11.52
C THR A 191 -10.27 5.28 12.21
N PHE A 192 -10.34 4.16 12.92
CA PHE A 192 -11.46 3.75 13.76
C PHE A 192 -10.95 3.33 15.14
N GLY A 193 -11.21 4.16 16.16
CA GLY A 193 -10.49 4.03 17.44
C GLY A 193 -9.04 4.45 17.22
N ASP A 194 -8.10 3.59 17.61
CA ASP A 194 -6.65 3.79 17.40
C ASP A 194 -6.12 3.00 16.19
N GLU A 195 -6.99 2.28 15.48
CA GLU A 195 -6.62 1.39 14.37
C GLU A 195 -6.88 2.05 13.01
N VAL A 196 -5.96 1.89 12.08
CA VAL A 196 -6.17 2.28 10.68
C VAL A 196 -6.82 1.12 9.93
N VAL A 197 -7.96 1.41 9.30
CA VAL A 197 -8.76 0.43 8.58
C VAL A 197 -8.67 0.72 7.08
N VAL A 198 -8.40 -0.32 6.29
CA VAL A 198 -8.63 -0.31 4.84
C VAL A 198 -9.94 -1.02 4.52
N MET A 199 -10.90 -0.29 3.96
CA MET A 199 -12.25 -0.78 3.69
C MET A 199 -12.57 -0.73 2.20
N PRO A 200 -12.90 -1.86 1.55
CA PRO A 200 -13.38 -1.84 0.17
C PRO A 200 -14.79 -1.21 0.10
N VAL A 201 -15.03 -0.36 -0.90
CA VAL A 201 -16.34 0.27 -1.13
C VAL A 201 -17.26 -0.73 -1.85
N ARG A 202 -18.48 -0.91 -1.32
CA ARG A 202 -19.48 -1.93 -1.72
C ARG A 202 -19.55 -2.17 -3.23
N GLY A 203 -19.31 -3.42 -3.65
CA GLY A 203 -19.63 -3.93 -4.99
C GLY A 203 -18.64 -3.63 -6.11
N ARG A 204 -17.55 -2.89 -5.84
CA ARG A 204 -16.51 -2.55 -6.83
C ARG A 204 -15.07 -2.62 -6.31
N GLY A 205 -14.83 -3.24 -5.15
CA GLY A 205 -13.50 -3.78 -4.89
C GLY A 205 -13.23 -4.95 -5.85
N PRO A 206 -11.98 -5.22 -6.24
CA PRO A 206 -11.65 -6.42 -7.02
C PRO A 206 -12.29 -7.64 -6.35
N ARG A 207 -12.84 -8.57 -7.16
CA ARG A 207 -13.16 -9.91 -6.66
C ARG A 207 -11.82 -10.55 -6.31
N HIS A 208 -11.34 -10.35 -5.08
CA HIS A 208 -10.13 -10.96 -4.59
C HIS A 208 -10.42 -12.45 -4.36
N GLU A 209 -10.20 -13.25 -5.40
CA GLU A 209 -10.03 -14.68 -5.23
C GLU A 209 -8.88 -14.90 -4.24
N LEU A 210 -9.11 -15.78 -3.25
CA LEU A 210 -8.05 -16.21 -2.34
C LEU A 210 -6.84 -16.63 -3.19
N PRO A 211 -5.60 -16.21 -2.86
CA PRO A 211 -4.43 -16.65 -3.60
C PRO A 211 -4.42 -18.18 -3.71
N GLU A 212 -4.26 -18.71 -4.92
CA GLU A 212 -4.08 -20.15 -5.11
C GLU A 212 -2.83 -20.59 -4.31
N GLY A 213 -3.01 -21.53 -3.37
CA GLY A 213 -1.92 -22.06 -2.55
C GLY A 213 -1.89 -21.64 -1.07
N VAL A 214 -2.87 -20.88 -0.55
CA VAL A 214 -2.99 -20.68 0.91
C VAL A 214 -3.47 -21.99 1.56
N GLU A 215 -2.51 -22.83 1.96
CA GLU A 215 -2.75 -24.08 2.68
C GLU A 215 -3.35 -23.78 4.06
N ALA A 216 -4.66 -24.03 4.16
CA ALA A 216 -5.51 -23.92 5.35
C ALA A 216 -5.68 -22.50 5.95
N PRO A 217 -6.92 -22.07 6.25
CA PRO A 217 -7.15 -20.82 6.96
C PRO A 217 -6.52 -20.86 8.37
N ILE A 218 -5.91 -19.76 8.79
CA ILE A 218 -5.45 -19.62 10.17
C ILE A 218 -6.62 -19.88 11.12
N ARG A 219 -6.40 -20.72 12.12
CA ARG A 219 -7.39 -20.95 13.18
C ARG A 219 -7.54 -19.68 14.00
N TYR A 220 -8.77 -19.22 14.15
CA TYR A 220 -9.09 -18.06 14.97
C TYR A 220 -10.04 -18.44 16.10
N ARG A 221 -10.02 -17.66 17.19
CA ARG A 221 -11.04 -17.72 18.23
C ARG A 221 -11.74 -16.38 18.34
N LEU A 222 -13.04 -16.36 18.03
CA LEU A 222 -13.86 -15.16 18.18
C LEU A 222 -14.48 -15.10 19.58
N ARG A 223 -14.13 -14.08 20.37
CA ARG A 223 -14.80 -13.75 21.64
C ARG A 223 -15.71 -12.56 21.45
N LYS A 224 -17.00 -12.72 21.73
CA LYS A 224 -18.00 -11.63 21.69
C LYS A 224 -18.17 -11.06 23.10
N ARG A 225 -17.98 -9.75 23.24
CA ARG A 225 -18.35 -8.98 24.43
C ARG A 225 -19.61 -8.15 24.12
N LYS A 226 -20.10 -7.40 25.13
CA LYS A 226 -21.32 -6.57 25.01
C LYS A 226 -21.26 -5.61 23.82
N HIS A 227 -20.13 -4.92 23.64
CA HIS A 227 -19.95 -3.88 22.61
C HIS A 227 -18.83 -4.18 21.60
N THR A 228 -17.95 -5.14 21.88
CA THR A 228 -16.79 -5.45 21.04
C THR A 228 -16.76 -6.93 20.65
N ILE A 229 -16.03 -7.22 19.58
CA ILE A 229 -15.57 -8.56 19.21
C ILE A 229 -14.05 -8.58 19.31
N ILE A 230 -13.50 -9.71 19.73
CA ILE A 230 -12.06 -9.95 19.76
C ILE A 230 -11.81 -11.16 18.88
N LEU A 231 -11.07 -10.97 17.80
CA LEU A 231 -10.57 -12.04 16.96
C LEU A 231 -9.15 -12.36 17.46
N ASP A 232 -8.99 -13.52 18.07
CA ASP A 232 -7.74 -14.00 18.65
C ASP A 232 -7.08 -14.95 17.64
N LEU A 233 -5.95 -14.53 17.07
CA LEU A 233 -5.20 -15.24 16.03
C LEU A 233 -3.93 -15.92 16.55
N GLY A 234 -3.65 -15.78 17.85
CA GLY A 234 -2.48 -16.37 18.49
C GLY A 234 -1.22 -15.49 18.43
N PRO A 235 -0.31 -15.62 19.41
CA PRO A 235 0.91 -14.80 19.52
C PRO A 235 1.88 -14.94 18.34
N GLU A 236 1.77 -16.02 17.56
CA GLU A 236 2.52 -16.24 16.32
C GLU A 236 2.25 -15.18 15.25
N LEU A 237 1.11 -14.49 15.35
CA LEU A 237 0.74 -13.38 14.48
C LEU A 237 0.70 -12.07 15.27
N ALA A 238 1.59 -11.86 16.24
CA ALA A 238 1.72 -10.57 16.92
C ALA A 238 2.26 -9.49 15.97
N GLU A 239 1.72 -8.27 16.07
CA GLU A 239 2.13 -7.11 15.24
C GLU A 239 2.17 -7.40 13.73
N THR A 240 1.33 -8.34 13.30
CA THR A 240 1.28 -8.87 11.93
C THR A 240 0.05 -8.32 11.23
N GLU A 241 0.23 -7.92 9.97
CA GLU A 241 -0.89 -7.53 9.13
C GLU A 241 -1.61 -8.77 8.61
N VAL A 242 -2.94 -8.80 8.75
CA VAL A 242 -3.78 -9.91 8.30
C VAL A 242 -4.91 -9.40 7.43
N ILE A 243 -5.26 -10.19 6.41
CA ILE A 243 -6.36 -9.91 5.50
C ILE A 243 -7.53 -10.82 5.88
N LEU A 244 -8.68 -10.21 6.15
CA LEU A 244 -9.92 -10.92 6.50
C LEU A 244 -10.80 -11.04 5.27
N TYR A 245 -11.29 -12.25 4.98
CA TYR A 245 -12.20 -12.53 3.87
C TYR A 245 -13.52 -13.12 4.35
N SER A 246 -14.60 -12.87 3.62
CA SER A 246 -15.87 -13.61 3.69
C SER A 246 -16.07 -14.33 2.36
N GLY A 247 -15.86 -15.65 2.35
CA GLY A 247 -15.71 -16.40 1.11
C GLY A 247 -14.53 -15.86 0.31
N ASN A 248 -14.78 -15.44 -0.93
CA ASN A 248 -13.77 -14.84 -1.84
C ASN A 248 -13.88 -13.31 -1.91
N ARG A 249 -14.33 -12.67 -0.82
CA ARG A 249 -14.44 -11.21 -0.77
C ARG A 249 -13.72 -10.68 0.45
N GLU A 250 -12.76 -9.80 0.20
CA GLU A 250 -12.06 -9.10 1.26
C GLU A 250 -13.05 -8.27 2.10
N ILE A 251 -12.93 -8.42 3.41
CA ILE A 251 -13.66 -7.67 4.42
C ILE A 251 -12.88 -6.41 4.77
N ALA A 252 -11.64 -6.61 5.22
CA ALA A 252 -10.71 -5.58 5.66
C ALA A 252 -9.32 -6.20 5.83
N THR A 253 -8.28 -5.37 5.70
CA THR A 253 -6.94 -5.65 6.20
C THR A 253 -6.73 -4.91 7.51
N LEU A 254 -6.17 -5.58 8.50
CA LEU A 254 -5.99 -5.07 9.86
C LEU A 254 -4.65 -5.53 10.43
N MET A 255 -4.07 -4.74 11.33
CA MET A 255 -2.90 -5.13 12.12
C MET A 255 -3.36 -5.79 13.43
N THR A 256 -2.66 -6.84 13.85
CA THR A 256 -2.86 -7.45 15.17
C THR A 256 -2.07 -6.71 16.25
N ASP A 257 -2.54 -6.76 17.49
CA ASP A 257 -1.78 -6.26 18.64
C ASP A 257 -0.56 -7.15 18.98
N ALA A 258 0.22 -6.74 19.98
CA ALA A 258 1.39 -7.49 20.48
C ALA A 258 1.06 -8.90 21.03
N LYS A 259 -0.23 -9.29 21.09
CA LYS A 259 -0.70 -10.61 21.50
C LYS A 259 -1.40 -11.36 20.36
N GLY A 260 -1.34 -10.84 19.13
CA GLY A 260 -1.99 -11.44 17.96
C GLY A 260 -3.50 -11.28 17.95
N LYS A 261 -4.05 -10.22 18.55
CA LYS A 261 -5.49 -10.00 18.65
C LYS A 261 -5.95 -8.78 17.88
N ILE A 262 -7.18 -8.85 17.39
CA ILE A 262 -7.87 -7.75 16.74
C ILE A 262 -9.14 -7.46 17.54
N THR A 263 -9.24 -6.26 18.12
CA THR A 263 -10.42 -5.83 18.87
C THR A 263 -11.20 -4.81 18.07
N LEU A 264 -12.47 -5.11 17.78
CA LEU A 264 -13.32 -4.24 16.96
C LEU A 264 -14.66 -3.99 17.67
N ALA A 265 -15.21 -2.79 17.51
CA ALA A 265 -16.58 -2.54 17.93
C ALA A 265 -17.54 -3.42 17.12
N LYS A 266 -18.43 -4.14 17.81
CA LYS A 266 -19.43 -5.03 17.18
C LYS A 266 -20.40 -4.26 16.26
N SER A 267 -20.60 -2.97 16.55
CA SER A 267 -21.43 -2.05 15.76
C SER A 267 -20.71 -1.48 14.53
N SER A 268 -19.38 -1.58 14.46
CA SER A 268 -18.60 -1.07 13.33
C SER A 268 -18.94 -1.82 12.03
N PRO A 269 -18.75 -1.20 10.85
CA PRO A 269 -18.96 -1.87 9.58
C PRO A 269 -18.20 -3.20 9.47
N ILE A 270 -16.93 -3.19 9.88
CA ILE A 270 -16.05 -4.38 9.88
C ILE A 270 -16.55 -5.40 10.89
N GLY A 271 -16.85 -4.98 12.12
CA GLY A 271 -17.34 -5.85 13.18
C GLY A 271 -18.63 -6.58 12.79
N ARG A 272 -19.54 -5.89 12.09
CA ARG A 272 -20.75 -6.51 11.52
C ARG A 272 -20.41 -7.55 10.46
N ARG A 273 -19.53 -7.22 9.50
CA ARG A 273 -19.11 -8.13 8.42
C ARG A 273 -18.37 -9.37 8.96
N ILE A 274 -17.48 -9.22 9.93
CA ILE A 274 -16.80 -10.35 10.58
C ILE A 274 -17.81 -11.23 11.33
N VAL A 275 -18.72 -10.64 12.09
CA VAL A 275 -19.76 -11.41 12.80
C VAL A 275 -20.66 -12.17 11.83
N GLU A 276 -21.01 -11.56 10.69
CA GLU A 276 -21.77 -12.21 9.62
C GLU A 276 -20.98 -13.34 8.96
N ALA A 277 -19.73 -13.09 8.58
CA ALA A 277 -18.83 -14.09 7.98
C ALA A 277 -18.65 -15.31 8.89
N VAL A 278 -18.38 -15.10 10.18
CA VAL A 278 -18.27 -16.18 11.18
C VAL A 278 -19.58 -16.94 11.35
N LYS A 279 -20.73 -16.25 11.33
CA LYS A 279 -22.04 -16.93 11.40
C LYS A 279 -22.31 -17.81 10.19
N SER A 280 -21.83 -17.41 9.01
CA SER A 280 -21.95 -18.15 7.75
C SER A 280 -20.81 -19.16 7.51
N ASP A 281 -19.92 -19.35 8.49
CA ASP A 281 -18.70 -20.16 8.37
C ASP A 281 -17.83 -19.83 7.13
N SER A 282 -17.84 -18.55 6.74
CA SER A 282 -17.15 -18.06 5.55
C SER A 282 -15.94 -17.19 5.87
N LEU A 283 -15.65 -16.93 7.15
CA LEU A 283 -14.50 -16.12 7.54
C LEU A 283 -13.20 -16.88 7.25
N ARG A 284 -12.34 -16.29 6.42
CA ARG A 284 -10.95 -16.73 6.23
C ARG A 284 -10.02 -15.62 6.71
N VAL A 285 -8.93 -16.01 7.36
CA VAL A 285 -7.87 -15.10 7.81
C VAL A 285 -6.59 -15.55 7.13
N VAL A 286 -5.94 -14.62 6.44
CA VAL A 286 -4.68 -14.86 5.73
C VAL A 286 -3.64 -13.91 6.30
N PRO A 287 -2.51 -14.41 6.83
CA PRO A 287 -1.44 -13.54 7.27
C PRO A 287 -0.77 -12.98 6.02
N ARG A 288 -0.35 -11.72 6.08
CA ARG A 288 0.47 -11.18 5.01
C ARG A 288 1.90 -11.67 5.22
N GLU A 289 2.34 -12.64 4.42
CA GLU A 289 3.74 -13.10 4.49
C GLU A 289 4.69 -11.93 4.19
N GLU A 290 5.71 -11.75 5.03
CA GLU A 290 6.87 -10.95 4.70
C GLU A 290 7.69 -11.69 3.64
N SER A 291 7.54 -11.30 2.37
CA SER A 291 8.43 -11.69 1.26
C SER A 291 9.48 -10.61 0.97
#